data_AF-A0A3A8IZU0-F1
#
_entry.id   AF-A0A3A8IZU0-F1
#
_cell.length_a   1.000
_cell.length_b   1.000
_cell.length_c   1.000
_cell.angle_alpha   90.00
_cell.angle_beta   90.00
_cell.angle_gamma   90.00
#
_symmetry.space_group_name_H-M   'P 1'
#
loop_
_entity.id
_entity.type
_entity.pdbx_description
1 polymer ?
#
loop_
_entity_poly.entity_id
_entity_poly.type
_entity_poly.pdbx_seq_one_letter_code
_entity_poly.pdbx_strand_id
1 'polypeptide(L)'
;VLGDFLFTIVGAVVTPAHTLVFSSGDGVWMLNGEVHALGPFPGNAPPYLAYALLRGEDVPLVSRALVPTDDVHALLLGTDGVGDLLGLSEARVPERDEPVGPLSRFWTEDRYFSNPDAVRRRLAQLNRESVRADFAERRLLRTPGLLTDDTSLVVLRRRMGRA
;
A
#
# COMPACT_ATOMS: atom_id res chain seq x y z
N VAL A 1 1.69 -15.87 -21.24
CA VAL A 1 0.45 -15.18 -21.66
C VAL A 1 -0.39 -14.81 -20.46
N LEU A 2 -1.13 -15.71 -19.80
CA LEU A 2 -1.98 -15.31 -18.66
C LEU A 2 -1.20 -14.65 -17.51
N GLY A 3 -0.04 -15.21 -17.12
CA GLY A 3 0.80 -14.67 -16.05
C GLY A 3 1.27 -13.24 -16.31
N ASP A 4 1.38 -12.83 -17.58
CA ASP A 4 1.85 -11.50 -17.96
C ASP A 4 0.76 -10.43 -17.84
N PHE A 5 -0.50 -10.84 -17.59
CA PHE A 5 -1.66 -9.95 -17.52
C PHE A 5 -2.32 -9.95 -16.14
N LEU A 6 -1.76 -10.61 -15.12
CA LEU A 6 -2.33 -10.58 -13.77
C LEU A 6 -2.07 -9.21 -13.14
N PHE A 7 -3.12 -8.50 -12.75
CA PHE A 7 -3.01 -7.25 -12.02
C PHE A 7 -4.20 -7.03 -11.09
N THR A 8 -3.92 -6.34 -9.99
CA THR A 8 -4.92 -5.89 -9.03
C THR A 8 -5.43 -4.50 -9.42
N ILE A 9 -6.72 -4.27 -9.20
CA ILE A 9 -7.35 -2.96 -9.20
C ILE A 9 -7.81 -2.67 -7.77
N VAL A 10 -7.27 -1.62 -7.16
CA VAL A 10 -7.86 -0.98 -5.97
C VAL A 10 -8.03 0.49 -6.30
N GLY A 11 -9.27 0.93 -6.38
CA GLY A 11 -9.62 2.24 -6.92
C GLY A 11 -10.65 2.96 -6.06
N ALA A 12 -10.75 4.27 -6.29
CA ALA A 12 -11.83 5.06 -5.76
C ALA A 12 -12.33 6.09 -6.76
N VAL A 13 -13.64 6.36 -6.73
CA VAL A 13 -14.26 7.51 -7.40
C VAL A 13 -14.72 8.47 -6.33
N VAL A 14 -14.16 9.68 -6.32
CA VAL A 14 -14.52 10.75 -5.38
C VAL A 14 -15.34 11.79 -6.12
N THR A 15 -16.60 11.98 -5.70
CA THR A 15 -17.50 13.04 -6.21
C THR A 15 -17.80 14.03 -5.09
N PRO A 16 -18.44 15.18 -5.36
CA PRO A 16 -18.85 16.10 -4.30
C PRO A 16 -19.80 15.48 -3.26
N ALA A 17 -20.63 14.51 -3.65
CA ALA A 17 -21.63 13.91 -2.76
C ALA A 17 -21.18 12.58 -2.14
N HIS A 18 -20.56 11.70 -2.93
CA HIS A 18 -20.20 10.35 -2.51
C HIS A 18 -18.80 9.95 -2.97
N THR A 19 -18.16 9.13 -2.14
CA THR A 19 -16.91 8.45 -2.44
C THR A 19 -17.16 6.95 -2.49
N LEU A 20 -16.82 6.34 -3.62
CA LEU A 20 -16.89 4.90 -3.85
C LEU A 20 -15.47 4.33 -3.81
N VAL A 21 -15.22 3.31 -3.00
CA VAL A 21 -14.02 2.46 -3.06
C VAL A 21 -14.42 1.14 -3.71
N PHE A 22 -13.63 0.65 -4.66
CA PHE A 22 -13.90 -0.58 -5.39
C PHE A 22 -12.61 -1.36 -5.65
N SER A 23 -12.71 -2.67 -5.84
CA SER A 23 -11.53 -3.48 -6.16
C SER A 23 -11.81 -4.81 -6.88
N SER A 24 -10.76 -5.34 -7.50
CA SER A 24 -10.63 -6.69 -8.05
C SER A 24 -9.17 -7.12 -7.85
N GLY A 25 -8.94 -8.30 -7.27
CA GLY A 25 -7.62 -8.75 -6.81
C GLY A 25 -7.44 -8.64 -5.29
N ASP A 26 -6.20 -8.46 -4.85
CA ASP A 26 -5.69 -8.70 -3.48
C ASP A 26 -5.02 -7.51 -2.78
N GLY A 27 -5.17 -6.31 -3.33
CA GLY A 27 -4.58 -5.12 -2.74
C GLY A 27 -5.14 -4.73 -1.37
N VAL A 28 -4.73 -3.55 -0.91
CA VAL A 28 -5.09 -2.98 0.40
C VAL A 28 -5.83 -1.67 0.19
N TRP A 29 -6.85 -1.41 1.00
CA TRP A 29 -7.44 -0.08 1.09
C TRP A 29 -7.65 0.31 2.55
N MET A 30 -7.71 1.61 2.82
CA MET A 30 -8.00 2.16 4.14
C MET A 30 -8.95 3.33 4.00
N LEU A 31 -9.95 3.38 4.87
CA LEU A 31 -10.88 4.50 4.98
C LEU A 31 -10.90 4.99 6.42
N ASN A 32 -10.57 6.27 6.63
CA ASN A 32 -10.62 6.94 7.94
C ASN A 32 -9.85 6.21 9.07
N GLY A 33 -8.79 5.49 8.73
CA GLY A 33 -7.93 4.75 9.65
C GLY A 33 -8.25 3.26 9.75
N GLU A 34 -9.38 2.80 9.23
CA GLU A 34 -9.72 1.38 9.15
C GLU A 34 -9.06 0.75 7.93
N VAL A 35 -8.14 -0.19 8.15
CA VAL A 35 -7.37 -0.84 7.09
C VAL A 35 -7.99 -2.19 6.73
N HIS A 36 -8.16 -2.42 5.43
CA HIS A 36 -8.76 -3.62 4.87
C HIS A 36 -7.81 -4.24 3.84
N ALA A 37 -7.24 -5.40 4.18
CA ALA A 37 -6.56 -6.25 3.21
C ALA A 37 -7.59 -7.12 2.48
N LEU A 38 -7.48 -7.22 1.15
CA LEU A 38 -8.41 -8.04 0.35
C LEU A 38 -7.99 -9.51 0.30
N GLY A 39 -6.70 -9.80 0.43
CA GLY A 39 -6.14 -11.13 0.51
C GLY A 39 -5.72 -11.55 1.93
N PRO A 40 -5.08 -12.73 2.08
CA PRO A 40 -4.73 -13.66 1.01
C PRO A 40 -5.94 -14.45 0.48
N PHE A 41 -5.90 -14.83 -0.80
CA PHE A 41 -6.92 -15.69 -1.42
C PHE A 41 -6.47 -17.16 -1.45
N PRO A 42 -7.40 -18.12 -1.42
CA PRO A 42 -7.07 -19.54 -1.54
C PRO A 42 -6.20 -19.83 -2.76
N GLY A 43 -5.11 -20.59 -2.56
CA GLY A 43 -4.20 -20.99 -3.63
C GLY A 43 -3.41 -19.85 -4.27
N ASN A 44 -3.32 -18.68 -3.62
CA ASN A 44 -2.72 -17.47 -4.21
C ASN A 44 -3.34 -17.13 -5.58
N ALA A 45 -4.66 -17.27 -5.68
CA ALA A 45 -5.42 -16.97 -6.89
C ALA A 45 -6.48 -15.88 -6.63
N PRO A 46 -6.07 -14.61 -6.45
CA PRO A 46 -6.99 -13.50 -6.33
C PRO A 46 -7.86 -13.33 -7.58
N PRO A 47 -9.05 -12.74 -7.47
CA PRO A 47 -9.96 -12.54 -8.59
C PRO A 47 -9.45 -11.40 -9.49
N TYR A 48 -8.38 -11.66 -10.26
CA TYR A 48 -7.78 -10.71 -11.19
C TYR A 48 -8.62 -10.57 -12.46
N LEU A 49 -8.77 -9.33 -12.94
CA LEU A 49 -9.58 -9.01 -14.12
C LEU A 49 -9.14 -9.80 -15.39
N ALA A 50 -7.87 -10.18 -15.47
CA ALA A 50 -7.37 -10.99 -16.58
C ALA A 50 -8.02 -12.38 -16.70
N TYR A 51 -8.54 -12.95 -15.62
CA TYR A 51 -9.30 -14.19 -15.71
C TYR A 51 -10.62 -13.99 -16.48
N ALA A 52 -11.29 -12.85 -16.30
CA ALA A 52 -12.44 -12.50 -17.14
C ALA A 52 -12.02 -12.29 -18.60
N LEU A 53 -10.95 -11.52 -18.84
CA LEU A 53 -10.53 -11.16 -20.20
C LEU A 53 -10.00 -12.36 -21.02
N LEU A 54 -9.30 -13.30 -20.39
CA LEU A 54 -8.59 -14.37 -21.09
C LEU A 54 -9.25 -15.75 -20.95
N ARG A 55 -10.10 -15.94 -19.94
CA ARG A 55 -10.77 -17.22 -19.68
C ARG A 55 -12.30 -17.12 -19.64
N GLY A 56 -12.86 -15.91 -19.68
CA GLY A 56 -14.31 -15.69 -19.57
C GLY A 56 -14.85 -16.00 -18.17
N GLU A 57 -13.99 -15.98 -17.14
CA GLU A 57 -14.43 -16.14 -15.74
C GLU A 57 -15.25 -14.93 -15.28
N ASP A 58 -16.21 -15.15 -14.38
CA ASP A 58 -16.99 -14.06 -13.78
C ASP A 58 -16.17 -13.39 -12.66
N VAL A 59 -15.44 -12.34 -13.02
CA VAL A 59 -14.63 -11.55 -12.09
C VAL A 59 -15.22 -10.16 -11.92
N PRO A 60 -15.96 -9.89 -10.84
CA PRO A 60 -16.58 -8.60 -10.62
C PRO A 60 -15.59 -7.56 -10.10
N LEU A 61 -15.81 -6.30 -10.48
CA LEU A 61 -15.27 -5.15 -9.78
C LEU A 61 -16.18 -4.87 -8.58
N VAL A 62 -15.71 -5.20 -7.38
CA VAL A 62 -16.54 -5.22 -6.17
C VAL A 62 -16.52 -3.85 -5.49
N SER A 63 -17.70 -3.28 -5.25
CA SER A 63 -17.85 -2.12 -4.35
C SER A 63 -17.46 -2.52 -2.92
N ARG A 64 -16.50 -1.79 -2.34
CA ARG A 64 -15.99 -2.03 -0.99
C ARG A 64 -16.57 -1.05 0.03
N ALA A 65 -16.75 0.20 -0.37
CA ALA A 65 -17.40 1.22 0.44
C ALA A 65 -18.08 2.24 -0.46
N LEU A 66 -19.27 2.69 -0.07
CA LEU A 66 -19.94 3.85 -0.66
C LEU A 66 -20.39 4.74 0.49
N VAL A 67 -19.72 5.87 0.66
CA VAL A 67 -19.93 6.77 1.80
C VAL A 67 -20.16 8.21 1.31
N PRO A 68 -20.88 9.05 2.08
CA PRO A 68 -20.88 10.48 1.84
C PRO A 68 -19.45 11.00 1.78
N THR A 69 -19.13 11.81 0.77
CA THR A 69 -17.76 12.31 0.59
C THR A 69 -17.31 13.08 1.81
N ASP A 70 -18.19 13.84 2.47
CA ASP A 70 -17.86 14.63 3.65
C ASP A 70 -17.40 13.81 4.86
N ASP A 71 -17.79 12.54 4.93
CA ASP A 71 -17.32 11.62 5.97
C ASP A 71 -15.91 11.10 5.67
N VAL A 72 -15.38 11.30 4.45
CA VAL A 72 -14.03 10.88 4.07
C VAL A 72 -13.00 11.91 4.51
N HIS A 73 -12.22 11.56 5.53
CA HIS A 73 -11.10 12.34 6.06
C HIS A 73 -9.76 11.88 5.47
N ALA A 74 -9.58 10.57 5.33
CA ALA A 74 -8.39 9.97 4.74
C ALA A 74 -8.75 8.69 3.98
N LEU A 75 -8.06 8.47 2.86
CA LEU A 75 -8.19 7.27 2.04
C LEU A 75 -6.80 6.85 1.57
N LEU A 76 -6.49 5.55 1.68
CA LEU A 76 -5.29 4.96 1.11
C LEU A 76 -5.71 3.78 0.25
N LEU A 77 -5.09 3.66 -0.92
CA LEU A 77 -5.24 2.56 -1.85
C LEU A 77 -3.83 2.01 -2.10
N GLY A 78 -3.67 0.69 -2.14
CA GLY A 78 -2.37 0.08 -2.27
C GLY A 78 -2.40 -1.31 -2.88
N THR A 79 -1.24 -1.76 -3.33
CA THR A 79 -1.00 -3.17 -3.64
C THR A 79 -0.96 -4.00 -2.36
N ASP A 80 -0.99 -5.31 -2.50
CA ASP A 80 -0.82 -6.28 -1.42
C ASP A 80 0.52 -6.12 -0.69
N GLY A 81 1.57 -5.68 -1.38
CA GLY A 81 2.85 -5.28 -0.76
C GLY A 81 2.73 -4.18 0.31
N VAL A 82 1.65 -3.38 0.32
CA VAL A 82 1.36 -2.45 1.43
C VAL A 82 0.99 -3.20 2.72
N GLY A 83 0.42 -4.41 2.59
CA GLY A 83 0.10 -5.29 3.71
C GLY A 83 1.32 -5.61 4.58
N ASP A 84 2.49 -5.79 3.97
CA ASP A 84 3.76 -6.00 4.68
C ASP A 84 4.07 -4.87 5.67
N LEU A 85 3.74 -3.63 5.31
CA LEU A 85 3.99 -2.46 6.15
C LEU A 85 3.21 -2.47 7.47
N LEU A 86 2.10 -3.21 7.56
CA LEU A 86 1.35 -3.38 8.81
C LEU A 86 2.17 -4.14 9.86
N GLY A 87 2.94 -5.15 9.43
CA GLY A 87 3.78 -5.96 10.31
C GLY A 87 5.15 -5.34 10.61
N LEU A 88 5.53 -4.27 9.91
CA LEU A 88 6.86 -3.69 9.99
C LEU A 88 6.98 -2.50 10.96
N SER A 89 5.94 -2.15 11.73
CA SER A 89 5.95 -0.91 12.53
C SER A 89 7.17 -0.77 13.45
N GLU A 90 7.55 -1.87 14.10
CA GLU A 90 8.69 -1.94 15.02
C GLU A 90 10.01 -2.32 14.34
N ALA A 91 9.97 -2.70 13.05
CA ALA A 91 11.18 -2.99 12.30
C ALA A 91 12.04 -1.73 12.17
N ARG A 92 13.36 -1.91 12.07
CA ARG A 92 14.30 -0.80 11.90
C ARG A 92 14.50 -0.51 10.42
N VAL A 93 14.45 0.76 10.07
CA VAL A 93 14.78 1.21 8.71
C VAL A 93 16.23 0.81 8.40
N PRO A 94 16.53 0.21 7.24
CA PRO A 94 17.90 -0.12 6.86
C PRO A 94 18.83 1.08 7.00
N GLU A 95 20.02 0.84 7.55
CA GLU A 95 21.04 1.86 7.83
C GLU A 95 20.71 2.93 8.88
N ARG A 96 19.52 2.91 9.50
CA ARG A 96 19.08 3.91 10.48
C ARG A 96 18.65 3.28 11.79
N ASP A 97 18.84 4.02 12.88
CA ASP A 97 18.37 3.64 14.21
C ASP A 97 16.97 4.21 14.49
N GLU A 98 16.08 4.18 13.47
CA GLU A 98 14.71 4.64 13.57
C GLU A 98 13.74 3.50 13.19
N PRO A 99 12.58 3.37 13.87
CA PRO A 99 11.57 2.41 13.47
C PRO A 99 10.88 2.85 12.17
N VAL A 100 10.36 1.88 11.40
CA VAL A 100 9.50 2.17 10.24
C VAL A 100 8.30 3.01 10.69
N GLY A 101 7.70 2.63 11.82
CA GLY A 101 6.51 3.21 12.40
C GLY A 101 5.21 2.72 11.77
N PRO A 102 4.06 3.10 12.34
CA PRO A 102 2.78 2.58 11.89
C PRO A 102 2.45 3.08 10.49
N LEU A 103 1.69 2.27 9.73
CA LEU A 103 1.17 2.63 8.41
C LEU A 103 0.40 3.96 8.44
N SER A 104 -0.23 4.27 9.58
CA SER A 104 -0.99 5.52 9.76
C SER A 104 -0.20 6.80 9.54
N ARG A 105 1.13 6.76 9.64
CA ARG A 105 1.99 7.91 9.31
C ARG A 105 1.72 8.46 7.91
N PHE A 106 1.44 7.59 6.94
CA PHE A 106 1.22 8.00 5.55
C PHE A 106 0.02 8.95 5.38
N TRP A 107 -1.03 8.83 6.21
CA TRP A 107 -2.20 9.73 6.14
C TRP A 107 -2.30 10.72 7.30
N THR A 108 -1.49 10.59 8.34
CA THR A 108 -1.52 11.51 9.50
C THR A 108 -0.44 12.58 9.43
N GLU A 109 0.71 12.30 8.83
CA GLU A 109 1.85 13.23 8.84
C GLU A 109 1.85 14.16 7.62
N ASP A 110 1.97 15.46 7.88
CA ASP A 110 1.90 16.49 6.84
C ASP A 110 3.00 16.39 5.77
N ARG A 111 4.15 15.78 6.09
CA ARG A 111 5.25 15.64 5.14
C ARG A 111 4.87 14.87 3.87
N TYR A 112 3.89 13.96 3.95
CA TYR A 112 3.42 13.19 2.79
C TYR A 112 2.46 13.99 1.90
N PHE A 113 1.97 15.13 2.37
CA PHE A 113 1.08 16.02 1.63
C PHE A 113 1.74 17.35 1.25
N SER A 114 2.86 17.71 1.89
CA SER A 114 3.66 18.89 1.53
C SER A 114 4.76 18.58 0.51
N ASN A 115 5.19 17.32 0.41
CA ASN A 115 6.18 16.87 -0.56
C ASN A 115 5.66 15.65 -1.34
N PRO A 116 5.35 15.80 -2.65
CA PRO A 116 4.81 14.70 -3.47
C PRO A 116 5.79 13.53 -3.59
N ASP A 117 7.08 13.74 -3.35
CA ASP A 117 8.11 12.69 -3.40
C ASP A 117 8.30 11.93 -2.09
N ALA A 118 7.67 12.37 -0.98
CA ALA A 118 7.94 11.82 0.33
C ALA A 118 7.57 10.33 0.44
N VAL A 119 6.47 9.92 -0.19
CA VAL A 119 6.04 8.51 -0.22
C VAL A 119 7.06 7.66 -0.96
N ARG A 120 7.42 8.02 -2.21
CA ARG A 120 8.41 7.26 -3.00
C ARG A 120 9.74 7.16 -2.26
N ARG A 121 10.24 8.26 -1.69
CA ARG A 121 11.48 8.27 -0.91
C ARG A 121 11.40 7.36 0.30
N ARG A 122 10.27 7.34 1.02
CA ARG A 122 10.11 6.47 2.17
C ARG A 122 10.15 5.01 1.76
N LEU A 123 9.39 4.60 0.74
CA LEU A 123 9.39 3.23 0.24
C LEU A 123 10.78 2.80 -0.26
N ALA A 124 11.49 3.69 -0.98
CA ALA A 124 12.86 3.43 -1.43
C ALA A 124 13.86 3.27 -0.27
N GLN A 125 13.68 4.00 0.83
CA GLN A 125 14.49 3.82 2.04
C GLN A 125 14.24 2.47 2.70
N LEU A 126 12.99 2.01 2.73
CA LEU A 126 12.64 0.70 3.28
C LEU A 126 13.16 -0.45 2.42
N ASN A 127 13.18 -0.27 1.09
CA ASN A 127 13.63 -1.31 0.15
C ASN A 127 15.15 -1.33 -0.12
N ARG A 128 15.92 -0.43 0.51
CA ARG A 128 17.36 -0.33 0.26
C ARG A 128 18.12 -1.48 0.92
N GLU A 129 18.84 -2.28 0.12
CA GLU A 129 19.85 -3.20 0.64
C GLU A 129 20.97 -2.39 1.31
N SER A 130 21.37 -2.82 2.50
CA SER A 130 22.51 -2.25 3.22
C SER A 130 23.65 -3.23 3.34
N VAL A 131 24.87 -2.76 3.13
CA VAL A 131 26.10 -3.55 3.27
C VAL A 131 27.00 -2.87 4.29
N ARG A 132 27.34 -3.58 5.37
CA ARG A 132 28.23 -3.10 6.43
C ARG A 132 29.41 -4.04 6.62
N ALA A 133 30.60 -3.49 6.83
CA ALA A 133 31.75 -4.28 7.22
C ALA A 133 31.72 -4.58 8.72
N ASP A 134 31.70 -5.85 9.07
CA ASP A 134 31.98 -6.34 10.41
C ASP A 134 33.48 -6.63 10.50
N PHE A 135 34.23 -5.66 11.01
CA PHE A 135 35.69 -5.74 11.10
C PHE A 135 36.17 -6.76 12.15
N ALA A 136 35.33 -7.07 13.16
CA ALA A 136 35.65 -8.05 14.19
C ALA A 136 35.62 -9.47 13.59
N GLU A 137 34.54 -9.78 12.89
CA GLU A 137 34.35 -11.08 12.21
C GLU A 137 34.94 -11.11 10.79
N ARG A 138 35.59 -10.02 10.35
CA ARG A 138 36.17 -9.82 9.01
C ARG A 138 35.22 -10.23 7.87
N ARG A 139 33.94 -9.87 8.00
CA ARG A 139 32.89 -10.21 7.03
C ARG A 139 32.07 -9.01 6.60
N LEU A 140 31.38 -9.14 5.47
CA LEU A 140 30.36 -8.18 5.06
C LEU A 140 29.00 -8.68 5.56
N LEU A 141 28.30 -7.84 6.33
CA LEU A 141 26.91 -8.01 6.71
C LEU A 141 26.04 -7.35 5.64
N ARG A 142 25.23 -8.17 4.94
CA ARG A 142 24.22 -7.70 4.01
C ARG A 142 22.86 -7.83 4.68
N THR A 143 22.14 -6.71 4.78
CA THR A 143 20.75 -6.70 5.24
C THR A 143 19.87 -6.33 4.05
N PRO A 144 18.95 -7.21 3.62
CA PRO A 144 18.06 -6.92 2.51
C PRO A 144 17.09 -5.77 2.85
N GLY A 145 16.43 -5.24 1.83
CA GLY A 145 15.29 -4.35 2.01
C GLY A 145 14.17 -5.04 2.79
N LEU A 146 13.30 -4.23 3.40
CA LEU A 146 12.18 -4.72 4.21
C LEU A 146 10.94 -5.10 3.38
N LEU A 147 10.83 -4.60 2.14
CA LEU A 147 9.69 -4.85 1.28
C LEU A 147 9.94 -6.12 0.48
N THR A 148 9.09 -7.13 0.65
CA THR A 148 9.28 -8.43 -0.01
C THR A 148 8.63 -8.50 -1.39
N ASP A 149 7.78 -7.53 -1.72
CA ASP A 149 7.06 -7.39 -2.98
C ASP A 149 6.99 -5.92 -3.43
N ASP A 150 6.58 -5.71 -4.68
CA ASP A 150 6.36 -4.40 -5.28
C ASP A 150 5.25 -3.63 -4.52
N THR A 151 5.70 -2.73 -3.65
CA THR A 151 4.81 -1.91 -2.83
C THR A 151 4.48 -0.60 -3.53
N SER A 152 3.21 -0.43 -3.90
CA SER A 152 2.67 0.82 -4.46
C SER A 152 1.49 1.29 -3.63
N LEU A 153 1.42 2.60 -3.36
CA LEU A 153 0.31 3.19 -2.62
C LEU A 153 -0.02 4.62 -3.08
N VAL A 154 -1.28 4.97 -2.96
CA VAL A 154 -1.84 6.31 -3.16
C VAL A 154 -2.54 6.72 -1.87
N VAL A 155 -2.30 7.96 -1.42
CA VAL A 155 -2.94 8.51 -0.21
C VAL A 155 -3.64 9.81 -0.54
N LEU A 156 -4.86 9.93 -0.04
CA LEU A 156 -5.72 11.10 -0.13
C LEU A 156 -6.05 11.53 1.30
N ARG A 157 -6.03 12.84 1.55
CA ARG A 157 -6.45 13.42 2.83
C ARG A 157 -7.26 14.67 2.56
N ARG A 158 -8.41 14.77 3.21
CA ARG A 158 -9.26 15.96 3.14
C ARG A 158 -8.49 17.14 3.68
N ARG A 159 -8.45 18.22 2.89
CA ARG A 159 -7.94 19.51 3.37
C ARG A 159 -9.01 20.13 4.25
N MET A 160 -8.79 20.15 5.56
CA MET A 160 -9.61 20.94 6.47
C MET A 160 -9.32 22.41 6.15
N GLY A 161 -10.30 23.12 5.58
CA GLY A 161 -10.23 24.57 5.46
C GLY A 161 -10.07 25.19 6.85
N ARG A 162 -9.28 26.27 6.97
CA ARG A 162 -9.41 27.14 8.14
C ARG A 162 -10.82 27.71 8.12
N ALA A 163 -11.60 27.42 9.16
CA ALA A 163 -12.82 28.18 9.46
C ALA A 163 -12.47 29.65 9.71
#